data_AF-A0AAI9T890-F1
#
_entry.id   AF-A0AAI9T890-F1
#
_cell.length_a   1.000
_cell.length_b   1.000
_cell.length_c   1.000
_cell.angle_alpha   90.00
_cell.angle_beta   90.00
_cell.angle_gamma   90.00
#
_symmetry.space_group_name_H-M   'P 1'
#
loop_
_entity.id
_entity.type
_entity.pdbx_description
1 polymer ?
#
loop_
_entity_poly.entity_id
_entity_poly.type
_entity_poly.pdbx_seq_one_letter_code
_entity_poly.pdbx_strand_id
1 'polypeptide(L)'
;MQQSNQACVPELINHILPITGIPSFHFEFPTKWLYTEITPAAIRNAKGLHLITCLTTNGNKVQILLEELKDIYGLEWTTSLIDIDTDEQKKPWFLKLNPNGKIPVLIDNTGPEPFPVIESEQIPCESTPPLYIYTNRDEKAFHQLSNTADAIERFKAETLRVYNVLELHLSGRLTIHPREYLAGNSLGKFSIADINAYPWVRGGGKRSKISEEEMDSYPHVKKWIGRIESRPGVQRGTSDIYDEDVHPELLISTANE
;
A
#
# COMPACT_ATOMS: atom_id res chain seq x y z
N MET A 1 16.72 -27.30 31.43
CA MET A 1 17.79 -26.31 31.22
C MET A 1 17.83 -26.05 29.71
N GLN A 2 17.14 -25.01 29.20
CA GLN A 2 17.70 -23.66 28.91
C GLN A 2 19.01 -23.77 28.10
N GLN A 3 19.16 -23.24 26.89
CA GLN A 3 18.85 -21.86 26.47
C GLN A 3 18.50 -21.74 24.97
N SER A 4 17.71 -20.69 24.70
CA SER A 4 17.39 -20.04 23.45
C SER A 4 18.59 -19.31 22.82
N ASN A 5 18.74 -19.37 21.49
CA ASN A 5 19.57 -18.42 20.75
C ASN A 5 18.68 -17.55 19.85
N GLN A 6 18.34 -16.38 20.37
CA GLN A 6 18.04 -15.19 19.60
C GLN A 6 19.36 -14.70 18.98
N ALA A 7 19.43 -14.60 17.66
CA ALA A 7 20.44 -13.76 17.01
C ALA A 7 19.74 -12.48 16.56
N CYS A 8 20.09 -11.37 17.20
CA CYS A 8 19.64 -10.03 16.85
C CYS A 8 20.52 -9.48 15.72
N VAL A 9 19.99 -8.53 14.97
CA VAL A 9 20.53 -7.90 13.74
C VAL A 9 21.81 -7.01 13.88
N PRO A 10 22.50 -6.76 15.03
CA PRO A 10 23.62 -5.81 15.02
C PRO A 10 24.99 -6.26 14.47
N GLU A 11 25.21 -7.51 14.06
CA GLU A 11 26.61 -7.97 13.78
C GLU A 11 27.12 -7.71 12.35
N LEU A 12 26.26 -7.31 11.40
CA LEU A 12 26.67 -7.12 9.99
C LEU A 12 27.16 -5.70 9.63
N ILE A 13 27.06 -4.72 10.54
CA ILE A 13 27.41 -3.32 10.25
C ILE A 13 28.92 -3.04 10.44
N ASN A 14 29.67 -3.91 11.13
CA ASN A 14 31.05 -3.62 11.54
C ASN A 14 32.16 -3.99 10.54
N HIS A 15 31.84 -4.47 9.33
CA HIS A 15 32.85 -5.01 8.41
C HIS A 15 33.18 -4.18 7.16
N ILE A 16 32.82 -2.90 7.09
CA ILE A 16 33.20 -2.02 5.97
C ILE A 16 33.99 -0.80 6.48
N LEU A 17 35.32 -0.90 6.33
CA LEU A 17 36.37 0.14 6.26
C LEU A 17 36.57 1.10 7.48
N PRO A 18 37.81 1.25 7.99
CA PRO A 18 38.11 2.19 9.08
C PRO A 18 38.30 3.60 8.51
N ILE A 19 37.23 4.40 8.48
CA ILE A 19 37.37 5.85 8.29
C ILE A 19 37.52 6.49 9.68
N THR A 20 38.73 6.49 10.21
CA THR A 20 39.05 7.18 11.46
C THR A 20 39.10 8.69 11.23
N GLY A 21 38.19 9.45 11.85
CA GLY A 21 38.29 10.91 11.90
C GLY A 21 36.99 11.71 11.83
N ILE A 22 35.82 11.08 11.69
CA ILE A 22 34.55 11.78 11.81
C ILE A 22 34.20 11.85 13.31
N PRO A 23 33.94 13.04 13.90
CA PRO A 23 33.44 13.11 15.26
C PRO A 23 32.17 12.26 15.34
N SER A 24 32.08 11.40 16.35
CA SER A 24 30.90 10.59 16.61
C SER A 24 29.73 11.54 16.85
N PHE A 25 28.98 11.86 15.80
CA PHE A 25 27.65 12.42 15.95
C PHE A 25 26.81 11.29 16.52
N HIS A 26 26.71 11.24 17.85
CA HIS A 26 25.54 10.63 18.49
C HIS A 26 24.34 11.46 18.04
N PHE A 27 23.78 11.09 16.90
CA PHE A 27 22.40 11.40 16.62
C PHE A 27 21.59 10.53 17.58
N GLU A 28 21.37 11.01 18.80
CA GLU A 28 20.21 10.57 19.56
C GLU A 28 19.00 11.01 18.74
N PHE A 29 18.51 10.14 17.87
CA PHE A 29 17.13 10.23 17.41
C PHE A 29 16.30 10.17 18.69
N PRO A 30 15.58 11.22 19.05
CA PRO A 30 14.92 11.21 20.34
C PRO A 30 13.75 10.23 20.17
N THR A 31 13.81 9.13 20.91
CA THR A 31 13.05 7.88 20.73
C THR A 31 11.65 7.89 21.37
N LYS A 32 11.05 9.08 21.53
CA LYS A 32 9.94 9.29 22.47
C LYS A 32 8.68 9.98 21.93
N TRP A 33 8.50 10.13 20.61
CA TRP A 33 7.56 11.15 20.10
C TRP A 33 6.56 10.70 19.04
N LEU A 34 6.57 9.44 18.61
CA LEU A 34 5.64 9.04 17.56
C LEU A 34 4.20 9.02 18.08
N TYR A 35 3.97 8.30 19.18
CA TYR A 35 2.72 8.39 19.92
C TYR A 35 2.80 9.50 20.96
N THR A 36 1.81 10.39 20.92
CA THR A 36 1.69 11.50 21.88
C THR A 36 0.30 11.51 22.50
N GLU A 37 0.03 12.45 23.39
CA GLU A 37 -1.28 12.56 24.05
C GLU A 37 -2.42 12.80 23.06
N ILE A 38 -2.13 13.45 21.93
CA ILE A 38 -3.08 13.68 20.84
C ILE A 38 -3.30 12.44 19.95
N THR A 39 -2.50 11.38 20.12
CA THR A 39 -2.67 10.15 19.34
C THR A 39 -3.85 9.38 19.92
N PRO A 40 -4.87 9.02 19.11
CA PRO A 40 -6.04 8.30 19.59
C PRO A 40 -5.66 7.03 20.36
N ALA A 41 -6.38 6.76 21.45
CA ALA A 41 -6.06 5.67 22.36
C ALA A 41 -6.05 4.30 21.66
N ALA A 42 -6.95 4.08 20.70
CA ALA A 42 -7.00 2.88 19.88
C ALA A 42 -5.69 2.62 19.13
N ILE A 43 -5.08 3.67 18.57
CA ILE A 43 -3.80 3.59 17.86
C ILE A 43 -2.65 3.37 18.85
N ARG A 44 -2.58 4.20 19.90
CA ARG A 44 -1.49 4.16 20.88
C ARG A 44 -1.41 2.85 21.66
N ASN A 45 -2.57 2.23 21.91
CA ASN A 45 -2.67 1.00 22.70
C ASN A 45 -2.62 -0.28 21.84
N ALA A 46 -2.64 -0.15 20.50
CA ALA A 46 -2.55 -1.28 19.60
C ALA A 46 -1.26 -2.08 19.86
N LYS A 47 -1.35 -3.40 19.63
CA LYS A 47 -0.24 -4.34 19.83
C LYS A 47 0.00 -5.13 18.56
N GLY A 48 1.24 -5.53 18.33
CA GLY A 48 1.63 -6.19 17.09
C GLY A 48 1.49 -5.26 15.89
N LEU A 49 1.14 -5.83 14.73
CA LEU A 49 0.87 -5.04 13.53
C LEU A 49 -0.49 -4.35 13.65
N HIS A 50 -0.52 -3.06 13.31
CA HIS A 50 -1.73 -2.25 13.30
C HIS A 50 -1.86 -1.46 12.00
N LEU A 51 -2.93 -1.68 11.24
CA LEU A 51 -3.20 -1.00 9.98
C LEU A 51 -4.16 0.17 10.19
N ILE A 52 -3.74 1.37 9.78
CA ILE A 52 -4.62 2.53 9.63
C ILE A 52 -4.95 2.73 8.15
N THR A 53 -6.22 2.64 7.78
CA THR A 53 -6.63 2.62 6.36
C THR A 53 -8.09 3.05 6.16
N CYS A 54 -8.53 3.02 4.90
CA CYS A 54 -9.93 3.06 4.48
C CYS A 54 -10.06 2.38 3.11
N LEU A 55 -11.28 2.14 2.64
CA LEU A 55 -11.55 1.34 1.43
C LEU A 55 -11.23 2.10 0.12
N THR A 56 -9.95 2.33 -0.14
CA THR A 56 -9.43 2.99 -1.34
C THR A 56 -8.48 2.08 -2.11
N THR A 57 -8.11 2.47 -3.34
CA THR A 57 -7.14 1.74 -4.16
C THR A 57 -5.80 1.50 -3.47
N ASN A 58 -5.28 2.50 -2.74
CA ASN A 58 -4.00 2.37 -2.04
C ASN A 58 -4.17 1.58 -0.73
N GLY A 59 -5.32 1.71 -0.05
CA GLY A 59 -5.66 0.86 1.10
C GLY A 59 -5.71 -0.62 0.71
N ASN A 60 -6.42 -0.94 -0.37
CA ASN A 60 -6.58 -2.31 -0.88
C ASN A 60 -5.24 -3.03 -1.10
N LYS A 61 -4.16 -2.34 -1.50
CA LYS A 61 -2.84 -2.97 -1.69
C LYS A 61 -2.36 -3.63 -0.39
N VAL A 62 -2.44 -2.91 0.73
CA VAL A 62 -1.95 -3.40 2.02
C VAL A 62 -2.95 -4.37 2.64
N GLN A 63 -4.25 -4.12 2.48
CA GLN A 63 -5.31 -5.02 2.93
C GLN A 63 -5.19 -6.40 2.26
N ILE A 64 -5.06 -6.46 0.93
CA ILE A 64 -4.81 -7.70 0.17
C ILE A 64 -3.53 -8.37 0.65
N LEU A 65 -2.45 -7.62 0.83
CA LEU A 65 -1.17 -8.18 1.28
C LEU A 65 -1.31 -8.88 2.64
N LEU A 66 -1.91 -8.22 3.63
CA LEU A 66 -2.09 -8.78 4.97
C LEU A 66 -2.98 -10.02 4.94
N GLU A 67 -4.07 -9.99 4.16
CA GLU A 67 -4.97 -11.14 4.00
C GLU A 67 -4.32 -12.34 3.31
N GLU A 68 -3.46 -12.12 2.32
CA GLU A 68 -2.68 -13.18 1.68
C GLU A 68 -1.61 -13.73 2.63
N LEU A 69 -0.96 -12.87 3.43
CA LEU A 69 0.00 -13.29 4.46
C LEU A 69 -0.68 -14.05 5.61
N LYS A 70 -1.93 -13.72 5.93
CA LYS A 70 -2.75 -14.49 6.88
C LYS A 70 -2.93 -15.92 6.43
N ASP A 71 -3.34 -16.12 5.18
CA ASP A 71 -3.62 -17.45 4.64
C ASP A 71 -2.36 -18.34 4.60
N ILE A 72 -1.18 -17.75 4.40
CA ILE A 72 0.09 -18.48 4.25
C ILE A 72 0.79 -18.69 5.59
N TYR A 73 0.85 -17.65 6.42
CA TYR A 73 1.70 -17.61 7.62
C TYR A 73 0.92 -17.50 8.93
N GLY A 74 -0.41 -17.36 8.88
CA GLY A 74 -1.22 -17.08 10.07
C GLY A 74 -0.90 -15.70 10.67
N LEU A 75 -0.54 -14.73 9.82
CA LEU A 75 -0.28 -13.36 10.26
C LEU A 75 -1.55 -12.74 10.86
N GLU A 76 -1.41 -12.11 12.02
CA GLU A 76 -2.49 -11.38 12.69
C GLU A 76 -2.13 -9.90 12.82
N TRP A 77 -3.12 -9.05 12.66
CA TRP A 77 -3.01 -7.59 12.82
C TRP A 77 -4.32 -7.03 13.35
N THR A 78 -4.28 -5.78 13.80
CA THR A 78 -5.47 -5.00 14.15
C THR A 78 -5.65 -3.86 13.14
N THR A 79 -6.87 -3.33 13.03
CA THR A 79 -7.18 -2.28 12.07
C THR A 79 -7.88 -1.12 12.75
N SER A 80 -7.56 0.11 12.33
CA SER A 80 -8.35 1.30 12.58
C SER A 80 -8.69 1.96 11.24
N LEU A 81 -9.94 2.37 11.10
CA LEU A 81 -10.45 3.04 9.90
C LEU A 81 -10.43 4.55 10.11
N ILE A 82 -10.23 5.31 9.04
CA ILE A 82 -10.38 6.77 9.06
C ILE A 82 -11.16 7.25 7.84
N ASP A 83 -12.03 8.23 8.05
CA ASP A 83 -12.71 8.92 6.95
C ASP A 83 -11.76 9.98 6.36
N ILE A 84 -11.31 9.76 5.12
CA ILE A 84 -10.39 10.67 4.45
C ILE A 84 -11.06 11.93 3.90
N ASP A 85 -12.38 11.93 3.74
CA ASP A 85 -13.16 13.09 3.30
C ASP A 85 -13.33 14.12 4.43
N THR A 86 -13.18 13.69 5.69
CA THR A 86 -13.16 14.58 6.87
C THR A 86 -11.79 15.20 7.18
N ASP A 87 -10.77 14.94 6.34
CA ASP A 87 -9.37 15.36 6.55
C ASP A 87 -8.76 14.80 7.87
N GLU A 88 -9.24 13.67 8.38
CA GLU A 88 -8.71 13.01 9.59
C GLU A 88 -7.21 12.66 9.44
N GLN A 89 -6.82 12.19 8.25
CA GLN A 89 -5.43 11.95 7.83
C GLN A 89 -4.55 13.21 7.80
N LYS A 90 -5.16 14.41 7.91
CA LYS A 90 -4.45 15.70 7.96
C LYS A 90 -4.32 16.23 9.38
N LYS A 91 -4.89 15.55 10.39
CA LYS A 91 -4.80 15.97 11.78
C LYS A 91 -3.36 15.81 12.30
N PRO A 92 -2.94 16.62 13.29
CA PRO A 92 -1.58 16.59 13.80
C PRO A 92 -1.13 15.21 14.31
N TRP A 93 -2.05 14.40 14.83
CA TRP A 93 -1.71 13.05 15.31
C TRP A 93 -1.34 12.10 14.16
N PHE A 94 -2.07 12.16 13.04
CA PHE A 94 -1.80 11.33 11.88
C PHE A 94 -0.54 11.81 11.15
N LEU A 95 -0.33 13.12 11.04
CA LEU A 95 0.86 13.70 10.40
C LEU A 95 2.17 13.33 11.09
N LYS A 96 2.15 12.99 12.38
CA LYS A 96 3.32 12.42 13.07
C LYS A 96 3.64 11.00 12.61
N LEU A 97 2.64 10.23 12.24
CA LEU A 97 2.80 8.87 11.71
C LEU A 97 3.18 8.90 10.23
N ASN A 98 2.50 9.74 9.45
CA ASN A 98 2.77 9.96 8.04
C ASN A 98 2.71 11.46 7.71
N PRO A 99 3.87 12.13 7.55
CA PRO A 99 3.93 13.56 7.20
C PRO A 99 3.26 13.92 5.87
N ASN A 100 3.05 12.96 4.96
CA ASN A 100 2.31 13.17 3.71
C ASN A 100 0.79 13.26 3.93
N GLY A 101 0.31 12.85 5.11
CA GLY A 101 -1.11 12.81 5.48
C GLY A 101 -1.90 11.93 4.51
N LYS A 102 -1.42 10.71 4.25
CA LYS A 102 -2.06 9.75 3.34
C LYS A 102 -2.13 8.37 3.98
N ILE A 103 -3.18 7.63 3.64
CA ILE A 103 -3.30 6.20 3.93
C ILE A 103 -2.70 5.36 2.79
N PRO A 104 -2.38 4.09 3.03
CA PRO A 104 -2.38 3.40 4.33
C PRO A 104 -1.14 3.71 5.19
N VAL A 105 -1.23 3.43 6.49
CA VAL A 105 -0.10 3.37 7.43
C VAL A 105 -0.14 2.04 8.15
N LEU A 106 0.91 1.24 8.04
CA LEU A 106 1.07 0.01 8.83
C LEU A 106 2.05 0.29 9.95
N ILE A 107 1.65 0.06 11.19
CA ILE A 107 2.50 0.30 12.37
C ILE A 107 2.93 -1.03 12.93
N ASP A 108 4.24 -1.22 13.07
CA ASP A 108 4.81 -2.33 13.82
C ASP A 108 5.03 -1.92 15.28
N ASN A 109 4.19 -2.47 16.17
CA ASN A 109 4.29 -2.30 17.63
C ASN A 109 4.92 -3.51 18.33
N THR A 110 5.67 -4.36 17.63
CA THR A 110 6.35 -5.53 18.23
C THR A 110 7.68 -5.14 18.89
N GLY A 111 8.30 -4.06 18.42
CA GLY A 111 9.55 -3.53 18.97
C GLY A 111 9.36 -2.73 20.27
N PRO A 112 10.47 -2.24 20.86
CA PRO A 112 10.41 -1.35 22.02
C PRO A 112 9.72 -0.01 21.71
N GLU A 113 9.71 0.39 20.44
CA GLU A 113 9.11 1.62 19.93
C GLU A 113 8.23 1.31 18.70
N PRO A 114 7.15 2.07 18.50
CA PRO A 114 6.31 1.94 17.31
C PRO A 114 7.08 2.36 16.06
N PHE A 115 7.04 1.51 15.03
CA PHE A 115 7.66 1.79 13.74
C PHE A 115 6.59 1.90 12.63
N PRO A 116 6.28 3.12 12.15
CA PRO A 116 5.30 3.31 11.08
C PRO A 116 5.96 3.07 9.73
N VAL A 117 5.35 2.18 8.95
CA VAL A 117 5.65 1.98 7.54
C VAL A 117 4.56 2.67 6.72
N ILE A 118 5.00 3.64 5.92
CA ILE A 118 4.16 4.51 5.09
C ILE A 118 4.44 4.24 3.62
N GLU A 119 3.64 4.83 2.73
CA GLU A 119 3.65 4.59 1.29
C GLU A 119 3.27 3.15 0.92
N SER A 120 2.20 3.01 0.13
CA SER A 120 1.64 1.70 -0.20
C SER A 120 2.61 0.78 -0.95
N GLU A 121 3.59 1.37 -1.64
CA GLU A 121 4.64 0.69 -2.39
C GLU A 121 5.87 0.31 -1.54
N GLN A 122 6.07 0.95 -0.37
CA GLN A 122 7.17 0.65 0.56
C GLN A 122 6.75 -0.34 1.64
N ILE A 123 5.46 -0.39 2.02
CA ILE A 123 4.92 -1.39 2.95
C ILE A 123 5.23 -2.84 2.53
N PRO A 124 5.18 -3.20 1.24
CA PRO A 124 5.55 -4.53 0.80
C PRO A 124 7.06 -4.70 0.56
N CYS A 125 7.86 -3.63 0.53
CA CYS A 125 9.23 -3.73 0.03
C CYS A 125 10.25 -2.77 0.65
N GLU A 126 11.22 -3.35 1.36
CA GLU A 126 12.48 -2.69 1.72
C GLU A 126 13.53 -2.79 0.57
N SER A 127 13.26 -3.56 -0.49
CA SER A 127 14.27 -3.98 -1.49
C SER A 127 13.88 -3.86 -2.97
N THR A 128 12.81 -3.14 -3.34
CA THR A 128 12.46 -2.88 -4.75
C THR A 128 12.48 -1.39 -5.05
N PRO A 129 13.06 -0.97 -6.19
CA PRO A 129 12.98 0.42 -6.61
C PRO A 129 11.53 0.81 -6.87
N PRO A 130 11.08 1.98 -6.39
CA PRO A 130 9.69 2.42 -6.55
C PRO A 130 9.36 2.59 -8.04
N LEU A 131 8.29 1.93 -8.49
CA LEU A 131 7.65 2.26 -9.75
C LEU A 131 6.82 3.53 -9.50
N TYR A 132 7.40 4.69 -9.81
CA TYR A 132 6.73 5.97 -9.70
C TYR A 132 5.56 6.05 -10.69
N ILE A 133 4.34 5.81 -10.21
CA ILE A 133 3.13 6.39 -10.79
C ILE A 133 2.97 7.77 -10.16
N TYR A 134 3.06 8.82 -10.98
CA TYR A 134 3.00 10.22 -10.58
C TYR A 134 1.81 10.50 -9.65
N THR A 135 2.06 10.73 -8.35
CA THR A 135 1.09 11.37 -7.47
C THR A 135 1.35 12.88 -7.52
N ASN A 136 0.54 13.62 -8.28
CA ASN A 136 0.62 15.08 -8.27
C ASN A 136 0.24 15.65 -6.90
N ARG A 137 0.92 16.74 -6.53
CA ARG A 137 1.03 17.30 -5.18
C ARG A 137 -0.13 18.24 -4.78
N ASP A 138 -1.19 18.36 -5.56
CA ASP A 138 -2.34 19.23 -5.27
C ASP A 138 -3.64 18.65 -5.85
N GLU A 139 -4.33 17.81 -5.08
CA GLU A 139 -5.56 17.12 -5.53
C GLU A 139 -6.71 18.10 -5.87
N LYS A 140 -6.82 19.23 -5.17
CA LYS A 140 -7.91 20.21 -5.37
C LYS A 140 -7.76 21.03 -6.67
N ALA A 141 -6.54 21.45 -7.01
CA ALA A 141 -6.28 22.17 -8.27
C ALA A 141 -6.30 21.23 -9.48
N PHE A 142 -5.85 19.98 -9.31
CA PHE A 142 -5.92 18.95 -10.34
C PHE A 142 -7.38 18.58 -10.65
N HIS A 143 -8.26 18.42 -9.64
CA HIS A 143 -9.68 18.09 -9.86
C HIS A 143 -10.45 19.13 -10.69
N GLN A 144 -10.11 20.42 -10.57
CA GLN A 144 -10.75 21.47 -11.36
C GLN A 144 -10.25 21.51 -12.81
N LEU A 145 -8.98 21.16 -13.06
CA LEU A 145 -8.38 21.09 -14.40
C LEU A 145 -8.60 19.74 -15.11
N SER A 146 -8.80 18.65 -14.35
CA SER A 146 -8.97 17.29 -14.87
C SER A 146 -10.35 17.02 -15.48
N ASN A 147 -11.30 17.94 -15.32
CA ASN A 147 -12.68 17.80 -15.79
C ASN A 147 -12.95 18.46 -17.15
N THR A 148 -11.93 18.98 -17.84
CA THR A 148 -12.08 19.39 -19.23
C THR A 148 -12.17 18.16 -20.12
N ALA A 149 -12.92 18.24 -21.23
CA ALA A 149 -13.04 17.13 -22.17
C ALA A 149 -11.67 16.63 -22.66
N ASP A 150 -10.77 17.56 -22.99
CA ASP A 150 -9.39 17.25 -23.40
C ASP A 150 -8.58 16.52 -22.31
N ALA A 151 -8.75 16.90 -21.03
CA ALA A 151 -8.08 16.23 -19.93
C ALA A 151 -8.62 14.81 -19.73
N ILE A 152 -9.94 14.63 -19.80
CA ILE A 152 -10.58 13.31 -19.69
C ILE A 152 -10.09 12.39 -20.81
N GLU A 153 -10.09 12.86 -22.06
CA GLU A 153 -9.61 12.09 -23.22
C GLU A 153 -8.13 11.74 -23.08
N ARG A 154 -7.29 12.70 -22.65
CA ARG A 154 -5.87 12.45 -22.42
C ARG A 154 -5.63 11.39 -21.33
N PHE A 155 -6.31 11.49 -20.19
CA PHE A 155 -6.14 10.50 -19.10
C PHE A 155 -6.71 9.14 -19.47
N LYS A 156 -7.80 9.11 -20.23
CA LYS A 156 -8.35 7.87 -20.78
C LYS A 156 -7.37 7.21 -21.74
N ALA A 157 -6.82 7.96 -22.69
CA ALA A 157 -5.82 7.48 -23.64
C ALA A 157 -4.57 6.93 -22.91
N GLU A 158 -4.10 7.64 -21.88
CA GLU A 158 -2.97 7.17 -21.06
C GLU A 158 -3.31 5.90 -20.28
N THR A 159 -4.54 5.78 -19.74
CA THR A 159 -4.99 4.55 -19.06
C THR A 159 -5.00 3.36 -20.03
N LEU A 160 -5.54 3.53 -21.23
CA LEU A 160 -5.56 2.52 -22.28
C LEU A 160 -4.13 2.15 -22.75
N ARG A 161 -3.22 3.12 -22.80
CA ARG A 161 -1.80 2.87 -23.08
C ARG A 161 -1.15 2.00 -22.01
N VAL A 162 -1.43 2.26 -20.73
CA VAL A 162 -0.95 1.42 -19.62
C VAL A 162 -1.54 0.01 -19.70
N TYR A 163 -2.82 -0.14 -20.02
CA TYR A 163 -3.44 -1.46 -20.24
C TYR A 163 -2.79 -2.21 -21.39
N ASN A 164 -2.41 -1.49 -22.47
CA ASN A 164 -1.67 -2.10 -23.56
C ASN A 164 -0.29 -2.61 -23.12
N VAL A 165 0.43 -1.90 -22.24
CA VAL A 165 1.70 -2.41 -21.69
C VAL A 165 1.48 -3.71 -20.92
N LEU A 166 0.44 -3.78 -20.08
CA LEU A 166 0.09 -5.00 -19.35
C LEU A 166 -0.30 -6.14 -20.30
N GLU A 167 -1.10 -5.86 -21.32
CA GLU A 167 -1.51 -6.84 -22.33
C GLU A 167 -0.31 -7.38 -23.12
N LEU A 168 0.61 -6.53 -23.55
CA LEU A 168 1.82 -6.94 -24.24
C LEU A 168 2.75 -7.77 -23.34
N HIS A 169 2.81 -7.46 -22.03
CA HIS A 169 3.56 -8.25 -21.06
C HIS A 169 2.94 -9.63 -20.82
N LEU A 170 1.64 -9.67 -20.53
CA LEU A 170 0.89 -10.89 -20.22
C LEU A 170 0.70 -11.81 -21.44
N SER A 171 0.65 -11.25 -22.66
CA SER A 171 0.57 -12.04 -23.90
C SER A 171 1.83 -12.80 -24.26
N GLY A 172 2.97 -12.47 -23.66
CA GLY A 172 4.23 -12.97 -24.18
C GLY A 172 4.66 -12.24 -25.46
N ARG A 173 4.22 -11.00 -25.69
CA ARG A 173 4.79 -10.15 -26.74
C ARG A 173 6.03 -9.41 -26.26
N LEU A 174 6.07 -9.01 -24.99
CA LEU A 174 7.27 -8.48 -24.32
C LEU A 174 8.06 -9.54 -23.56
N THR A 175 7.50 -10.74 -23.41
CA THR A 175 8.13 -11.85 -22.70
C THR A 175 8.17 -13.08 -23.63
N ILE A 176 9.11 -14.01 -23.44
CA ILE A 176 9.31 -15.11 -24.41
C ILE A 176 8.04 -16.02 -24.55
N HIS A 177 7.21 -16.08 -23.50
CA HIS A 177 6.00 -16.89 -23.44
C HIS A 177 4.87 -16.14 -22.71
N PRO A 178 3.59 -16.48 -22.95
CA PRO A 178 2.46 -15.92 -22.20
C PRO A 178 2.59 -16.11 -20.69
N ARG A 179 2.07 -15.15 -19.93
CA ARG A 179 2.20 -15.07 -18.47
C ARG A 179 0.85 -14.98 -17.78
N GLU A 180 0.78 -15.56 -16.60
CA GLU A 180 -0.36 -15.49 -15.70
C GLU A 180 -0.24 -14.35 -14.68
N TYR A 181 0.99 -13.96 -14.34
CA TYR A 181 1.32 -12.93 -13.34
C TYR A 181 2.47 -12.02 -13.79
N LEU A 182 2.54 -10.84 -13.18
CA LEU A 182 3.45 -9.77 -13.59
C LEU A 182 4.92 -10.11 -13.32
N ALA A 183 5.24 -10.80 -12.22
CA ALA A 183 6.61 -11.13 -11.83
C ALA A 183 6.89 -12.65 -11.83
N GLY A 184 8.16 -13.03 -11.73
CA GLY A 184 8.61 -14.44 -11.72
C GLY A 184 9.00 -15.00 -13.10
N ASN A 185 9.47 -16.25 -13.11
CA ASN A 185 9.89 -16.93 -14.35
C ASN A 185 8.73 -17.68 -15.01
N SER A 186 8.86 -18.00 -16.30
CA SER A 186 7.88 -18.77 -17.08
C SER A 186 6.49 -18.13 -17.04
N LEU A 187 5.47 -18.82 -16.49
CA LEU A 187 4.11 -18.30 -16.33
C LEU A 187 4.03 -17.13 -15.34
N GLY A 188 5.09 -16.87 -14.56
CA GLY A 188 5.06 -15.92 -13.46
C GLY A 188 4.48 -16.52 -12.18
N LYS A 189 4.56 -15.76 -11.10
CA LYS A 189 3.98 -16.10 -9.79
C LYS A 189 3.28 -14.87 -9.24
N PHE A 190 2.15 -15.09 -8.57
CA PHE A 190 1.47 -14.03 -7.84
C PHE A 190 2.44 -13.39 -6.85
N SER A 191 2.49 -12.06 -6.87
CA SER A 191 3.52 -11.31 -6.19
C SER A 191 3.01 -9.93 -5.78
N ILE A 192 3.83 -9.22 -5.01
CA ILE A 192 3.62 -7.81 -4.67
C ILE A 192 3.42 -6.94 -5.93
N ALA A 193 4.04 -7.28 -7.06
CA ALA A 193 3.81 -6.54 -8.31
C ALA A 193 2.34 -6.62 -8.75
N ASP A 194 1.72 -7.79 -8.62
CA ASP A 194 0.30 -7.99 -8.91
C ASP A 194 -0.57 -7.27 -7.88
N ILE A 195 -0.26 -7.38 -6.58
CA ILE A 195 -0.98 -6.69 -5.49
C ILE A 195 -0.96 -5.17 -5.67
N ASN A 196 0.16 -4.60 -6.13
CA ASN A 196 0.29 -3.16 -6.36
C ASN A 196 -0.50 -2.68 -7.57
N ALA A 197 -0.48 -3.44 -8.68
CA ALA A 197 -1.13 -3.05 -9.92
C ALA A 197 -2.64 -3.32 -9.91
N TYR A 198 -3.08 -4.44 -9.32
CA TYR A 198 -4.44 -4.94 -9.44
C TYR A 198 -5.53 -3.95 -8.98
N PRO A 199 -5.44 -3.34 -7.78
CA PRO A 199 -6.46 -2.40 -7.33
C PRO A 199 -6.64 -1.22 -8.29
N TRP A 200 -5.54 -0.73 -8.88
CA TRP A 200 -5.57 0.35 -9.86
C TRP A 200 -6.19 -0.06 -11.19
N VAL A 201 -5.89 -1.26 -11.68
CA VAL A 201 -6.49 -1.75 -12.92
C VAL A 201 -7.98 -2.04 -12.73
N ARG A 202 -8.37 -2.71 -11.64
CA ARG A 202 -9.77 -3.01 -11.30
C ARG A 202 -10.60 -1.74 -11.08
N GLY A 203 -10.09 -0.78 -10.30
CA GLY A 203 -10.81 0.46 -9.99
C GLY A 203 -10.69 1.53 -11.08
N GLY A 204 -9.58 1.55 -11.82
CA GLY A 204 -9.25 2.55 -12.83
C GLY A 204 -10.19 2.56 -14.03
N GLY A 205 -10.68 1.39 -14.48
CA GLY A 205 -11.65 1.32 -15.57
C GLY A 205 -12.93 2.10 -15.29
N LYS A 206 -13.43 2.03 -14.04
CA LYS A 206 -14.61 2.78 -13.59
C LYS A 206 -14.35 4.29 -13.51
N ARG A 207 -13.20 4.71 -12.99
CA ARG A 207 -12.84 6.14 -12.84
C ARG A 207 -12.50 6.82 -14.17
N SER A 208 -11.82 6.10 -15.06
CA SER A 208 -11.44 6.57 -16.39
C SER A 208 -12.54 6.39 -17.45
N LYS A 209 -13.75 5.94 -17.04
CA LYS A 209 -14.90 5.68 -17.92
C LYS A 209 -14.55 4.82 -19.14
N ILE A 210 -13.77 3.78 -18.90
CA ILE A 210 -13.43 2.77 -19.91
C ILE A 210 -14.61 1.82 -20.03
N SER A 211 -15.11 1.62 -21.25
CA SER A 211 -16.22 0.73 -21.52
C SER A 211 -15.78 -0.73 -21.51
N GLU A 212 -16.75 -1.64 -21.37
CA GLU A 212 -16.49 -3.08 -21.51
C GLU A 212 -15.96 -3.43 -22.91
N GLU A 213 -16.47 -2.76 -23.95
CA GLU A 213 -16.01 -2.92 -25.34
C GLU A 213 -14.55 -2.50 -25.52
N GLU A 214 -14.12 -1.42 -24.86
CA GLU A 214 -12.70 -1.02 -24.85
C GLU A 214 -11.84 -2.07 -24.12
N MET A 215 -12.37 -2.68 -23.06
CA MET A 215 -11.68 -3.76 -22.35
C MET A 215 -11.56 -5.06 -23.16
N ASP A 216 -12.41 -5.28 -24.16
CA ASP A 216 -12.32 -6.47 -25.03
C ASP A 216 -11.05 -6.50 -25.90
N SER A 217 -10.38 -5.35 -26.05
CA SER A 217 -9.06 -5.27 -26.68
C SER A 217 -7.92 -5.81 -25.79
N TYR A 218 -8.19 -6.10 -24.51
CA TYR A 218 -7.19 -6.54 -23.53
C TYR A 218 -7.57 -7.89 -22.88
N PRO A 219 -7.71 -8.97 -23.66
CA PRO A 219 -8.21 -10.25 -23.17
C PRO A 219 -7.30 -10.89 -22.11
N HIS A 220 -6.00 -10.63 -22.11
CA HIS A 220 -5.11 -11.20 -21.09
C HIS A 220 -5.09 -10.38 -19.82
N VAL A 221 -5.26 -9.06 -19.92
CA VAL A 221 -5.56 -8.22 -18.74
C VAL A 221 -6.85 -8.69 -18.08
N LYS A 222 -7.94 -8.92 -18.83
CA LYS A 222 -9.21 -9.47 -18.28
C LYS A 222 -8.99 -10.81 -17.56
N LYS A 223 -8.22 -11.74 -18.16
CA LYS A 223 -7.87 -13.02 -17.52
C LYS A 223 -7.05 -12.84 -16.25
N TRP A 224 -6.09 -11.91 -16.26
CA TRP A 224 -5.26 -11.60 -15.09
C TRP A 224 -6.08 -11.00 -13.94
N ILE A 225 -6.99 -10.05 -14.24
CA ILE A 225 -7.95 -9.50 -13.26
C ILE A 225 -8.78 -10.63 -12.65
N GLY A 226 -9.44 -11.45 -13.48
CA GLY A 226 -10.30 -12.53 -12.99
C GLY A 226 -9.56 -13.57 -12.14
N ARG A 227 -8.31 -13.90 -12.51
CA ARG A 227 -7.46 -14.80 -11.73
C ARG A 227 -7.14 -14.22 -10.35
N ILE A 228 -6.80 -12.93 -10.26
CA ILE A 228 -6.50 -12.27 -8.99
C ILE A 228 -7.76 -12.11 -8.14
N GLU A 229 -8.89 -11.71 -8.73
CA GLU A 229 -10.16 -11.54 -8.02
C GLU A 229 -10.72 -12.85 -7.44
N SER A 230 -10.34 -13.99 -8.02
CA SER A 230 -10.73 -15.31 -7.50
C SER A 230 -10.00 -15.73 -6.22
N ARG A 231 -8.97 -14.99 -5.79
CA ARG A 231 -8.19 -15.32 -4.60
C ARG A 231 -8.95 -14.91 -3.32
N PRO A 232 -9.10 -15.80 -2.32
CA PRO A 232 -9.80 -15.47 -1.08
C PRO A 232 -9.22 -14.25 -0.34
N GLY A 233 -7.89 -14.17 -0.23
CA GLY A 233 -7.23 -13.02 0.39
C GLY A 233 -7.51 -11.69 -0.33
N VAL A 234 -7.58 -11.72 -1.67
CA VAL A 234 -7.96 -10.54 -2.47
C VAL A 234 -9.41 -10.13 -2.25
N GLN A 235 -10.32 -11.11 -2.14
CA GLN A 235 -11.74 -10.83 -1.89
C GLN A 235 -11.94 -10.17 -0.53
N ARG A 236 -11.31 -10.69 0.53
CA ARG A 236 -11.34 -10.07 1.87
C ARG A 236 -10.67 -8.71 1.88
N GLY A 237 -9.48 -8.61 1.29
CA GLY A 237 -8.70 -7.39 1.17
C GLY A 237 -9.33 -6.28 0.30
N THR A 238 -10.49 -6.53 -0.30
CA THR A 238 -11.26 -5.52 -1.03
C THR A 238 -12.75 -5.52 -0.68
N SER A 239 -13.09 -6.17 0.45
CA SER A 239 -14.46 -6.25 0.97
C SER A 239 -14.77 -5.09 1.91
N ASP A 240 -16.02 -5.04 2.36
CA ASP A 240 -16.57 -4.06 3.29
C ASP A 240 -16.01 -4.17 4.72
N ILE A 241 -15.20 -5.18 5.04
CA ILE A 241 -14.53 -5.27 6.35
C ILE A 241 -13.57 -4.10 6.64
N TYR A 242 -13.22 -3.34 5.61
CA TYR A 242 -12.40 -2.12 5.70
C TYR A 242 -13.19 -0.84 5.38
N ASP A 243 -14.51 -0.92 5.35
CA ASP A 243 -15.41 0.19 5.11
C ASP A 243 -15.85 0.81 6.45
N GLU A 244 -15.53 2.09 6.64
CA GLU A 244 -15.84 2.84 7.85
C GLU A 244 -17.35 2.98 8.12
N ASP A 245 -18.19 2.95 7.08
CA ASP A 245 -19.65 3.02 7.23
C ASP A 245 -20.23 1.69 7.73
N VAL A 246 -19.56 0.58 7.42
CA VAL A 246 -19.93 -0.77 7.86
C VAL A 246 -19.39 -1.09 9.24
N HIS A 247 -18.19 -0.57 9.57
CA HIS A 247 -17.48 -0.80 10.82
C HIS A 247 -17.20 0.49 11.60
N PRO A 248 -18.24 1.20 12.08
CA PRO A 248 -18.07 2.45 12.83
C PRO A 248 -17.33 2.26 14.17
N GLU A 249 -17.28 1.04 14.71
CA GLU A 249 -16.49 0.71 15.90
C GLU A 249 -14.97 0.75 15.67
N LEU A 250 -14.53 0.64 14.41
CA LEU A 250 -13.12 0.75 14.02
C LEU A 250 -12.75 2.18 13.60
N LEU A 251 -13.75 3.03 13.36
CA LEU A 251 -13.56 4.39 12.87
C LEU A 251 -12.93 5.29 13.94
N ILE A 252 -11.80 5.90 13.58
CA ILE A 252 -11.16 6.97 14.32
C ILE A 252 -11.64 8.29 13.73
N SER A 253 -12.25 9.10 14.58
CA SER A 253 -12.64 10.48 14.25
C SER A 253 -12.34 11.37 15.44
N THR A 254 -11.49 12.38 15.25
CA THR A 254 -11.17 13.36 16.30
C THR A 254 -11.97 14.67 16.12
N ALA A 255 -13.14 14.61 15.47
CA ALA A 255 -13.93 15.79 15.12
C ALA A 255 -14.49 16.59 16.32
N ASN A 256 -14.32 16.11 17.56
CA ASN A 256 -14.92 16.69 18.78
C ASN A 256 -13.96 16.84 19.98
N GLU A 257 -12.65 16.95 19.78
CA GLU A 257 -11.71 17.38 20.84
C GLU A 257 -11.17 18.80 20.61
#